data_AF-A0A7C1Y8V9-F1
#
_entry.id   AF-A0A7C1Y8V9-F1
#
_cell.length_a   1.000
_cell.length_b   1.000
_cell.length_c   1.000
_cell.angle_alpha   90.00
_cell.angle_beta   90.00
_cell.angle_gamma   90.00
#
_symmetry.space_group_name_H-M   'P 1'
#
loop_
_entity.id
_entity.type
_entity.pdbx_description
1 polymer ?
#
loop_
_entity_poly.entity_id
_entity_poly.type
_entity_poly.pdbx_seq_one_letter_code
_entity_poly.pdbx_strand_id
1 'polypeptide(L)'
;MPDIPPSKPQKSFLQRLRTYFLTGLVVASPVGITIYLALAFIDLIDRNIKPLIPAAYNPETYLPFPLPGIGLVFLFLMLTVLGFFAANFLGRTLIKIGEKILN
;
A
#
# COMPACT_ATOMS: atom_id res chain seq x y z
N MET A 1 -9.19 61.31 9.65
CA MET A 1 -7.99 60.45 9.62
C MET A 1 -8.32 59.26 8.73
N PRO A 2 -7.53 58.95 7.68
CA PRO A 2 -7.75 57.75 6.88
C PRO A 2 -7.18 56.51 7.59
N ASP A 3 -8.02 55.52 7.84
CA ASP A 3 -7.65 54.23 8.41
C ASP A 3 -6.86 53.42 7.38
N ILE A 4 -5.58 53.18 7.65
CA ILE A 4 -4.73 52.36 6.76
C ILE A 4 -5.08 50.89 7.01
N PRO A 5 -5.56 50.14 6.00
CA PRO A 5 -5.91 48.75 6.19
C PRO A 5 -4.66 47.93 6.55
N PRO A 6 -4.78 46.94 7.46
CA PRO A 6 -3.65 46.14 7.90
C PRO A 6 -3.03 45.38 6.71
N SER A 7 -1.70 45.45 6.58
CA SER A 7 -0.97 44.71 5.55
C SER A 7 -1.09 43.21 5.84
N LYS A 8 -1.65 42.45 4.89
CA LYS A 8 -1.74 40.99 5.02
C LYS A 8 -0.31 40.43 5.09
N PRO A 9 0.04 39.64 6.11
CA PRO A 9 1.38 39.05 6.20
C PRO A 9 1.64 38.22 4.94
N GLN A 10 2.65 38.62 4.17
CA GLN A 10 3.07 37.86 3.00
C GLN A 10 3.62 36.52 3.48
N LYS A 11 2.90 35.43 3.20
CA LYS A 11 3.35 34.08 3.53
C LYS A 11 4.73 33.86 2.90
N SER A 12 5.73 33.57 3.73
CA SER A 12 7.09 33.28 3.28
C SER A 12 7.07 32.16 2.24
N PHE A 13 7.92 32.25 1.22
CA PHE A 13 8.06 31.22 0.18
C PHE A 13 8.23 29.81 0.78
N LEU A 14 9.01 29.70 1.86
CA LEU A 14 9.19 28.49 2.66
C LEU A 14 7.88 27.93 3.22
N GLN A 15 6.98 28.81 3.65
CA GLN A 15 5.69 28.43 4.22
C GLN A 15 4.76 27.83 3.14
N ARG A 16 4.84 28.35 1.90
CA ARG A 16 4.12 27.79 0.74
C ARG A 16 4.69 26.43 0.33
N LEU A 17 6.02 26.31 0.25
CA LEU A 17 6.70 25.05 -0.08
C LEU A 17 6.36 23.94 0.91
N ARG A 18 6.45 24.22 2.22
CA ARG A 18 6.08 23.26 3.28
C ARG A 18 4.63 22.82 3.16
N THR A 19 3.71 23.75 2.90
CA THR A 19 2.29 23.43 2.75
C THR A 19 2.08 22.45 1.59
N TYR A 20 2.69 22.71 0.43
CA TYR A 20 2.56 21.82 -0.73
C TYR A 20 3.21 20.45 -0.51
N PHE A 21 4.37 20.38 0.15
CA PHE A 21 5.00 19.11 0.50
C PHE A 21 4.10 18.26 1.42
N LEU A 22 3.57 18.86 2.48
CA LEU A 22 2.68 18.15 3.42
C LEU A 22 1.38 17.70 2.74
N THR A 23 0.79 18.55 1.91
CA THR A 23 -0.38 18.17 1.11
C THR A 23 -0.06 17.01 0.18
N GLY A 24 1.08 17.06 -0.52
CA GLY A 24 1.54 15.98 -1.40
C GLY A 24 1.75 14.67 -0.65
N LEU A 25 2.38 14.72 0.52
CA LEU A 25 2.61 13.56 1.37
C LEU A 25 1.28 12.92 1.80
N VAL A 26 0.32 13.71 2.29
CA VAL A 26 -0.98 13.20 2.74
C VAL A 26 -1.76 12.55 1.59
N VAL A 27 -1.76 13.18 0.41
CA VAL A 27 -2.47 12.66 -0.78
C VAL A 27 -1.79 11.39 -1.32
N ALA A 28 -0.46 11.32 -1.30
CA ALA A 28 0.28 10.16 -1.80
C ALA A 28 0.36 9.00 -0.79
N SER A 29 0.16 9.28 0.51
CA SER A 29 0.30 8.28 1.60
C SER A 29 -0.49 6.99 1.38
N PRO A 30 -1.77 7.01 0.95
CA PRO A 30 -2.54 5.78 0.76
C PRO A 30 -1.92 4.86 -0.29
N VAL A 31 -1.41 5.41 -1.39
CA VAL A 31 -0.74 4.60 -2.42
C VAL A 31 0.64 4.17 -1.93
N GLY A 32 1.40 5.09 -1.31
CA GLY A 32 2.71 4.78 -0.75
C GLY A 32 2.68 3.64 0.26
N ILE A 33 1.71 3.63 1.19
CA ILE A 33 1.59 2.56 2.19
C ILE A 33 1.20 1.23 1.54
N THR A 34 0.35 1.22 0.51
CA THR A 34 0.00 -0.02 -0.19
C THR A 34 1.21 -0.65 -0.88
N ILE A 35 2.03 0.17 -1.56
CA ILE A 35 3.27 -0.29 -2.21
C ILE A 35 4.27 -0.77 -1.16
N TYR A 36 4.47 0.01 -0.09
CA TYR A 36 5.38 -0.35 0.99
C TYR A 36 5.02 -1.71 1.61
N LEU A 37 3.75 -1.94 1.94
CA LEU A 37 3.29 -3.20 2.51
C LEU A 37 3.47 -4.37 1.54
N ALA A 38 3.18 -4.18 0.25
CA ALA A 38 3.38 -5.21 -0.77
C ALA A 38 4.86 -5.62 -0.86
N LEU A 39 5.78 -4.65 -0.93
CA LEU A 39 7.22 -4.92 -0.99
C LEU A 39 7.73 -5.58 0.31
N ALA A 40 7.31 -5.08 1.48
CA ALA A 40 7.67 -5.66 2.77
C ALA A 40 7.19 -7.11 2.90
N PHE A 41 5.99 -7.42 2.38
CA PHE A 41 5.45 -8.77 2.37
C PHE A 41 6.22 -9.69 1.41
N ILE A 42 6.56 -9.21 0.21
CA ILE A 42 7.40 -9.95 -0.74
C ILE A 42 8.74 -10.30 -0.08
N ASP A 43 9.41 -9.32 0.54
CA ASP A 43 10.68 -9.53 1.24
C ASP A 43 10.55 -10.53 2.39
N LEU A 44 9.44 -10.47 3.14
CA LEU A 44 9.15 -11.40 4.22
C LEU A 44 9.05 -12.84 3.69
N ILE A 45 8.26 -13.06 2.64
CA ILE A 45 8.09 -14.38 2.03
C ILE A 45 9.41 -14.85 1.42
N ASP A 46 10.10 -14.00 0.67
CA ASP A 46 11.38 -14.35 0.05
C ASP A 46 12.40 -14.80 1.11
N ARG A 47 12.50 -14.11 2.25
CA ARG A 47 13.43 -14.49 3.34
C ARG A 47 13.07 -15.81 4.01
N ASN A 48 11.79 -16.12 4.16
CA ASN A 48 11.34 -17.33 4.85
C ASN A 48 11.30 -18.55 3.92
N ILE A 49 10.96 -18.35 2.65
CA ILE A 49 10.72 -19.42 1.68
C ILE A 49 11.95 -19.74 0.84
N LYS A 50 12.77 -18.76 0.43
CA LYS A 50 13.99 -19.04 -0.37
C LYS A 50 14.94 -20.07 0.27
N PRO A 51 15.17 -20.09 1.61
CA PRO A 51 16.05 -21.08 2.24
C PRO A 51 15.52 -22.52 2.19
N LEU A 52 14.21 -22.69 1.97
CA LEU A 52 13.55 -23.99 1.92
C LEU A 52 13.54 -24.59 0.51
N ILE A 53 13.93 -23.81 -0.50
CA ILE A 53 13.88 -24.22 -1.90
C ILE A 53 15.27 -24.69 -2.34
N PRO A 54 15.42 -25.95 -2.80
CA PRO A 54 16.68 -26.45 -3.32
C PRO A 54 17.19 -25.58 -4.47
N ALA A 55 18.51 -25.34 -4.52
CA ALA A 55 19.18 -24.48 -5.50
C ALA A 55 18.86 -24.82 -6.98
N ALA A 56 18.31 -26.00 -7.28
CA ALA A 56 17.88 -26.41 -8.62
C ALA A 56 16.75 -25.56 -9.22
N TYR A 57 15.98 -24.84 -8.39
CA TYR A 57 14.93 -23.93 -8.85
C TYR A 57 15.37 -22.47 -8.90
N ASN A 58 16.66 -22.17 -8.76
CA ASN A 58 17.15 -20.80 -8.68
C ASN A 58 17.10 -20.12 -10.07
N PRO A 59 16.21 -19.15 -10.30
CA PRO A 59 16.03 -18.53 -11.63
C PRO A 59 17.15 -17.56 -12.01
N GLU A 60 18.14 -17.34 -11.12
CA GLU A 60 19.34 -16.54 -11.39
C GLU A 60 20.18 -17.05 -12.57
N THR A 61 20.00 -18.30 -13.01
CA THR A 61 20.67 -18.81 -14.22
C THR A 61 20.15 -18.18 -15.52
N TYR A 62 18.97 -17.55 -15.51
CA TYR A 62 18.29 -17.11 -16.74
C TYR A 62 18.01 -15.61 -16.85
N LEU A 63 18.14 -14.83 -15.77
CA LEU A 63 17.84 -13.39 -15.78
C LEU A 63 18.94 -12.56 -15.09
N PRO A 64 19.50 -11.53 -15.75
CA PRO A 64 20.59 -10.69 -15.23
C PRO A 64 20.13 -9.63 -14.21
N PHE A 65 18.91 -9.74 -13.67
CA PHE A 65 18.38 -8.83 -12.66
C PHE A 65 17.70 -9.62 -11.53
N PRO A 66 17.84 -9.20 -10.26
CA PRO A 66 17.19 -9.86 -9.13
C PRO A 66 15.68 -9.57 -9.20
N LEU A 67 14.95 -10.41 -9.92
CA LEU A 67 13.49 -10.45 -9.77
C LEU A 67 13.20 -10.85 -8.31
N PRO A 68 12.26 -10.17 -7.62
CA PRO A 68 11.68 -10.66 -6.38
C PRO A 68 10.98 -12.00 -6.68
N GLY A 69 11.76 -13.08 -6.70
CA GLY A 69 11.49 -14.25 -7.53
C GLY A 69 10.21 -14.99 -7.18
N ILE A 70 10.00 -15.37 -5.93
CA ILE A 70 8.89 -16.27 -5.55
C ILE A 70 7.84 -15.50 -4.75
N GLY A 71 8.26 -14.53 -3.95
CA GLY A 71 7.38 -13.68 -3.17
C GLY A 71 6.38 -12.88 -4.00
N LEU A 72 6.72 -12.44 -5.22
CA LEU A 72 5.78 -11.71 -6.09
C LEU A 72 4.63 -12.59 -6.58
N VAL A 73 4.94 -13.81 -7.04
CA VAL A 73 3.93 -14.79 -7.47
C VAL A 73 3.04 -15.17 -6.29
N PHE A 74 3.66 -15.39 -5.12
CA PHE A 74 2.93 -15.72 -3.90
C PHE A 74 2.01 -14.59 -3.44
N LEU A 75 2.50 -13.33 -3.47
CA LEU A 75 1.69 -12.15 -3.17
C LEU A 75 0.48 -12.07 -4.09
N PHE A 76 0.67 -12.23 -5.41
CA PHE A 76 -0.43 -12.19 -6.38
C PHE A 76 -1.49 -13.28 -6.09
N LEU A 77 -1.05 -14.50 -5.82
CA LEU A 77 -1.94 -15.61 -5.47
C LEU A 77 -2.70 -15.33 -4.16
N MET A 78 -1.99 -14.89 -3.11
CA MET A 78 -2.57 -14.57 -1.81
C MET A 78 -3.60 -13.44 -1.90
N LEU A 79 -3.27 -12.35 -2.60
CA LEU A 79 -4.19 -11.23 -2.80
C LEU A 79 -5.45 -11.66 -3.56
N THR A 80 -5.29 -12.52 -4.57
CA THR A 80 -6.43 -13.05 -5.34
C THR A 80 -7.34 -13.91 -4.45
N VAL A 81 -6.75 -14.82 -3.66
CA VAL A 81 -7.49 -15.69 -2.74
C VAL A 81 -8.17 -14.85 -1.64
N LEU A 82 -7.46 -13.90 -1.05
CA LEU A 82 -8.00 -13.01 -0.02
C LEU A 82 -9.13 -12.15 -0.58
N GLY A 83 -8.97 -11.61 -1.80
CA GLY A 83 -10.01 -10.87 -2.51
C GLY A 83 -11.24 -11.73 -2.82
N PHE A 84 -11.03 -12.97 -3.24
CA PHE A 84 -12.10 -13.95 -3.44
C PHE A 84 -12.87 -14.23 -2.15
N PHE A 85 -12.18 -14.45 -1.03
CA PHE A 85 -12.81 -14.64 0.27
C PHE A 85 -13.54 -13.38 0.74
N ALA A 86 -12.94 -12.19 0.58
CA ALA A 86 -13.58 -10.93 0.92
C ALA A 86 -14.87 -10.72 0.12
N ALA A 87 -14.84 -10.94 -1.19
CA ALA A 87 -15.99 -10.78 -2.07
C ALA A 87 -17.07 -11.84 -1.81
N ASN A 88 -16.68 -13.11 -1.60
CA ASN A 88 -17.63 -14.21 -1.53
C ASN A 88 -18.16 -14.50 -0.11
N PHE A 89 -17.34 -14.31 0.92
CA PHE A 89 -17.67 -14.66 2.31
C PHE A 89 -18.25 -13.48 3.10
N LEU A 90 -17.61 -12.31 3.06
CA LEU A 90 -18.07 -11.16 3.84
C LEU A 90 -19.39 -10.59 3.30
N GLY A 91 -19.58 -10.50 1.98
CA GLY A 91 -20.81 -9.96 1.40
C GLY A 91 -22.07 -10.70 1.86
N ARG A 92 -22.06 -12.04 1.78
CA ARG A 92 -23.23 -12.86 2.14
C ARG A 92 -23.42 -12.95 3.65
N THR A 93 -22.33 -13.00 4.41
CA THR A 93 -22.38 -13.18 5.88
C THR A 93 -22.76 -11.88 6.57
N LEU A 94 -22.25 -10.73 6.12
CA LEU A 94 -22.61 -9.42 6.67
C LEU A 94 -24.07 -9.06 6.41
N ILE A 95 -24.61 -9.38 5.23
CA ILE A 95 -26.04 -9.18 4.93
C ILE A 95 -26.92 -10.02 5.85
N LYS A 96 -26.61 -11.31 6.03
CA LYS A 96 -27.36 -12.19 6.95
C LYS A 96 -27.30 -11.74 8.39
N ILE A 97 -26.16 -11.21 8.85
CA ILE A 97 -26.04 -10.64 10.20
C ILE A 97 -26.87 -9.36 10.32
N GLY A 98 -26.86 -8.50 9.30
CA GLY A 98 -27.69 -7.30 9.23
C GLY A 98 -29.17 -7.62 9.29
N GLU A 99 -29.64 -8.59 8.50
CA GLU A 99 -31.03 -9.08 8.54
C GLU A 99 -31.41 -9.59 9.94
N LYS A 100 -30.51 -10.30 10.63
CA LYS A 100 -30.75 -10.83 11.98
C LYS A 100 -30.74 -9.76 13.08
N ILE A 101 -30.09 -8.62 12.86
CA ILE A 101 -30.09 -7.50 13.81
C ILE A 101 -31.32 -6.61 13.61
N LEU A 102 -31.86 -6.56 12.39
CA LEU A 102 -33.03 -5.76 12.05
C LEU A 102 -34.37 -6.44 12.35
N ASN A 103 -34.39 -7.77 12.48
CA ASN A 103 -35.56 -8.60 12.80
C ASN A 103 -35.56 -8.99 14.28
#